data_AF-A0A3S0WWL9-F1
#
_entry.id   AF-A0A3S0WWL9-F1
#
_cell.length_a   1.000
_cell.length_b   1.000
_cell.length_c   1.000
_cell.angle_alpha   90.00
_cell.angle_beta   90.00
_cell.angle_gamma   90.00
#
_symmetry.space_group_name_H-M   'P 1'
#
loop_
_entity.id
_entity.type
_entity.pdbx_description
1 polymer ?
#
loop_
_entity_poly.entity_id
_entity_poly.type
_entity_poly.pdbx_seq_one_letter_code
_entity_poly.pdbx_strand_id
1 'polypeptide(L)'
;MERRILQVVVALLCLVPLSAGAAGVVLGPGFVFPNLTATADPAPFADLDSHFRYLSGIFLGVGLLFVSTVPTIERSTGRFRLAAALVVVGGLARALSLAQTGAPSAPHLAGLGLELVVTPLLVLWQARVAAKR
;
A
#
# COMPACT_ATOMS: atom_id res chain seq x y z
N MET A 1 -18.10 13.41 15.42
CA MET A 1 -17.67 13.79 14.05
C MET A 1 -16.35 13.12 13.66
N GLU A 2 -15.34 13.16 14.52
CA GLU A 2 -14.00 12.59 14.32
C GLU A 2 -13.96 11.18 13.70
N ARG A 3 -14.76 10.23 14.21
CA ARG A 3 -14.87 8.88 13.62
C ARG A 3 -15.18 8.90 12.12
N ARG A 4 -16.19 9.68 11.70
CA ARG A 4 -16.61 9.75 10.28
C ARG A 4 -15.51 10.33 9.41
N ILE A 5 -14.78 11.32 9.91
CA ILE A 5 -13.65 11.92 9.18
C ILE A 5 -12.56 10.86 8.97
N LEU A 6 -12.18 10.12 10.02
CA LEU A 6 -11.20 9.05 9.91
C LEU A 6 -11.66 7.97 8.91
N GLN A 7 -12.94 7.58 8.94
CA GLN A 7 -13.51 6.61 7.98
C GLN A 7 -13.37 7.09 6.53
N VAL A 8 -13.71 8.35 6.25
CA VAL A 8 -13.60 8.93 4.91
C VAL A 8 -12.14 9.02 4.46
N VAL A 9 -11.25 9.52 5.32
CA VAL A 9 -9.82 9.63 5.01
C VAL A 9 -9.23 8.26 4.69
N VAL A 10 -9.49 7.25 5.51
CA VAL A 10 -9.00 5.89 5.28
C VAL A 10 -9.60 5.29 4.01
N ALA A 11 -10.90 5.49 3.77
CA ALA A 11 -11.54 5.01 2.54
C ALA A 11 -10.92 5.62 1.27
N LEU A 12 -10.63 6.92 1.28
CA LEU A 12 -9.95 7.59 0.17
C LEU A 12 -8.52 7.10 -0.02
N LEU A 13 -7.76 6.93 1.07
CA LEU A 13 -6.39 6.42 1.00
C LEU A 13 -6.34 4.97 0.51
N CYS A 14 -7.36 4.15 0.80
CA CYS A 14 -7.46 2.79 0.28
C CYS A 14 -7.55 2.73 -1.25
N LEU A 15 -7.97 3.82 -1.92
CA LEU A 15 -7.99 3.84 -3.39
C LEU A 15 -6.60 3.60 -3.98
N VAL A 16 -5.52 3.98 -3.27
CA VAL A 16 -4.14 3.76 -3.72
C VAL A 16 -3.80 2.26 -3.82
N PRO A 17 -3.83 1.45 -2.74
CA PRO A 17 -3.54 0.02 -2.84
C PRO A 17 -4.56 -0.75 -3.69
N LEU A 18 -5.83 -0.32 -3.71
CA LEU A 18 -6.83 -0.97 -4.54
C LEU A 18 -6.56 -0.76 -6.03
N SER A 19 -6.32 0.48 -6.46
CA SER A 19 -6.09 0.80 -7.86
C SER A 19 -4.72 0.32 -8.34
N ALA A 20 -3.63 0.65 -7.63
CA ALA A 20 -2.29 0.24 -8.03
C ALA A 20 -2.09 -1.28 -7.91
N GLY A 21 -2.63 -1.90 -6.85
CA GLY A 21 -2.59 -3.35 -6.68
C GLY A 21 -3.38 -4.09 -7.77
N ALA A 22 -4.61 -3.66 -8.07
CA ALA A 22 -5.39 -4.26 -9.16
C ALA A 22 -4.74 -4.04 -10.53
N ALA A 23 -4.24 -2.83 -10.80
CA ALA A 23 -3.52 -2.53 -12.04
C ALA A 23 -2.28 -3.42 -12.19
N GLY A 24 -1.47 -3.58 -11.14
CA GLY A 24 -0.29 -4.43 -11.17
C GLY A 24 -0.60 -5.93 -11.31
N VAL A 25 -1.71 -6.40 -10.74
CA VAL A 25 -2.18 -7.79 -10.93
C VAL A 25 -2.62 -8.03 -12.37
N VAL A 26 -3.37 -7.10 -12.98
CA VAL A 26 -3.95 -7.29 -14.32
C VAL A 26 -2.91 -7.02 -15.41
N LEU A 27 -2.23 -5.88 -15.34
CA LEU A 27 -1.33 -5.37 -16.36
C LEU A 27 0.12 -5.83 -16.17
N GLY A 28 0.47 -6.39 -15.01
CA GLY A 28 1.84 -6.80 -14.70
C GLY A 28 2.81 -5.61 -14.59
N PRO A 29 4.13 -5.84 -14.73
CA PRO A 29 5.15 -4.81 -14.57
C PRO A 29 5.06 -3.70 -15.65
N GLY A 30 4.39 -3.97 -16.77
CA GLY A 30 4.16 -2.97 -17.83
C GLY A 30 3.36 -1.73 -17.37
N PHE A 31 2.59 -1.85 -16.29
CA PHE A 31 1.90 -0.70 -15.66
C PHE A 31 2.89 0.36 -15.15
N VAL A 32 4.01 -0.07 -14.58
CA VAL A 32 5.03 0.83 -14.02
C VAL A 32 6.15 1.09 -15.03
N PHE A 33 6.44 0.09 -15.87
CA PHE A 33 7.51 0.12 -16.85
C PHE A 33 6.93 -0.03 -18.26
N PRO A 34 6.32 1.02 -18.83
CA PRO A 34 5.63 0.93 -20.12
C PRO A 34 6.56 0.57 -21.29
N ASN A 35 7.87 0.80 -21.13
CA ASN A 35 8.90 0.47 -22.12
C ASN A 35 9.58 -0.88 -21.85
N LEU A 36 9.14 -1.63 -20.82
CA LEU A 36 9.68 -2.96 -20.54
C LEU A 36 9.10 -3.94 -21.58
N THR A 37 9.93 -4.35 -22.54
CA THR A 37 9.51 -5.27 -23.60
C THR A 37 9.83 -6.72 -23.21
N ALA A 38 8.91 -7.64 -23.54
CA ALA A 38 9.12 -9.09 -23.42
C ALA A 38 10.20 -9.66 -24.36
N THR A 39 10.92 -8.78 -25.07
CA THR A 39 12.09 -9.13 -25.90
C THR A 39 13.40 -9.14 -25.10
N ALA A 40 13.37 -8.74 -23.83
CA ALA A 40 14.42 -9.11 -22.89
C ALA A 40 14.45 -10.64 -22.71
N ASP A 41 15.56 -11.19 -22.21
CA ASP A 41 15.70 -12.64 -21.95
C ASP A 41 14.40 -13.21 -21.30
N PRO A 42 13.71 -14.18 -21.94
CA PRO A 42 12.36 -14.60 -21.54
C PRO A 42 12.29 -15.16 -20.12
N ALA A 43 13.36 -15.81 -19.64
CA ALA A 43 13.38 -16.43 -18.32
C ALA A 43 13.41 -15.37 -17.19
N PRO A 44 14.33 -14.39 -17.18
CA PRO A 44 14.29 -13.26 -16.25
C PRO A 44 12.98 -12.46 -16.27
N PHE A 45 12.35 -12.33 -17.45
CA PHE A 45 11.09 -11.61 -17.57
C PHE A 45 9.92 -12.36 -16.92
N ALA A 46 9.83 -13.68 -17.11
CA ALA A 46 8.77 -14.49 -16.50
C ALA A 46 8.82 -14.46 -14.97
N ASP A 47 10.02 -14.55 -14.38
CA ASP A 47 10.22 -14.45 -12.93
C ASP A 47 9.84 -13.06 -12.41
N LEU A 48 10.20 -12.00 -13.13
CA LEU A 48 9.82 -10.63 -12.80
C LEU A 48 8.30 -10.42 -12.86
N ASP A 49 7.63 -10.84 -13.94
CA ASP A 49 6.17 -10.70 -14.08
C ASP A 49 5.43 -11.45 -12.96
N SER A 50 5.82 -12.71 -12.71
CA SER A 50 5.26 -13.54 -11.64
C SER A 50 5.41 -12.87 -10.26
N HIS A 51 6.62 -12.44 -9.91
CA HIS A 51 6.89 -11.80 -8.63
C HIS A 51 6.18 -10.45 -8.49
N PHE A 52 6.14 -9.65 -9.56
CA PHE A 52 5.47 -8.36 -9.57
C PHE A 52 3.95 -8.51 -9.36
N ARG A 53 3.30 -9.46 -10.05
CA ARG A 53 1.86 -9.73 -9.87
C ARG A 53 1.56 -10.25 -8.47
N TYR A 54 2.41 -11.12 -7.92
CA TYR A 54 2.26 -11.61 -6.55
C TYR A 54 2.29 -10.47 -5.51
N LEU A 55 3.30 -9.60 -5.57
CA LEU A 55 3.41 -8.44 -4.67
C LEU A 55 2.25 -7.45 -4.87
N SER A 56 1.82 -7.23 -6.12
CA SER A 56 0.66 -6.40 -6.43
C SER A 56 -0.63 -6.97 -5.82
N GLY A 57 -0.79 -8.30 -5.84
CA GLY A 57 -1.90 -9.02 -5.22
C GLY A 57 -1.91 -8.88 -3.70
N ILE A 58 -0.73 -8.97 -3.06
CA ILE A 58 -0.60 -8.70 -1.61
C ILE A 58 -0.98 -7.25 -1.31
N PHE A 59 -0.50 -6.28 -2.11
CA PHE A 59 -0.80 -4.86 -1.90
C PHE A 59 -2.30 -4.56 -2.04
N LEU A 60 -2.95 -5.16 -3.05
CA LEU A 60 -4.40 -5.14 -3.19
C LEU A 60 -5.10 -5.74 -1.96
N GLY A 61 -4.63 -6.90 -1.48
CA GLY A 61 -5.13 -7.57 -0.28
C GLY A 61 -5.02 -6.71 0.98
N VAL A 62 -3.92 -5.96 1.15
CA VAL A 62 -3.76 -4.98 2.25
C VAL A 62 -4.77 -3.86 2.12
N GLY A 63 -5.03 -3.35 0.91
CA GLY A 63 -6.08 -2.37 0.65
C GLY A 63 -7.47 -2.88 1.06
N LEU A 64 -7.81 -4.12 0.67
CA LEU A 64 -9.06 -4.78 1.05
C LEU A 64 -9.16 -4.98 2.58
N LEU A 65 -8.05 -5.34 3.23
CA LEU A 65 -8.00 -5.47 4.69
C LEU A 65 -8.33 -4.12 5.35
N PHE A 66 -7.73 -3.01 4.91
CA PHE A 66 -8.09 -1.68 5.42
C PHE A 66 -9.57 -1.33 5.18
N VAL A 67 -10.09 -1.54 3.96
CA VAL A 67 -11.50 -1.30 3.64
C VAL A 67 -12.42 -2.05 4.58
N SER A 68 -12.11 -3.31 4.90
CA SER A 68 -12.91 -4.13 5.83
C SER A 68 -13.01 -3.52 7.24
N THR A 69 -12.04 -2.68 7.62
CA THR A 69 -12.06 -2.00 8.93
C THR A 69 -12.85 -0.71 8.94
N VAL A 70 -13.07 -0.07 7.77
CA VAL A 70 -13.68 1.27 7.69
C VAL A 70 -15.05 1.35 8.38
N PRO A 71 -16.01 0.43 8.18
CA PRO A 71 -17.33 0.54 8.80
C PRO A 71 -17.30 0.51 10.34
N THR A 72 -16.31 -0.18 10.92
CA THR A 72 -16.16 -0.41 12.37
C THR A 72 -14.79 -0.01 12.88
N ILE A 73 -14.25 1.10 12.35
CA ILE A 73 -12.85 1.49 12.52
C ILE A 73 -12.42 1.67 13.99
N GLU A 74 -13.35 2.03 14.86
CA GLU A 74 -13.12 2.16 16.29
C GLU A 74 -13.03 0.81 17.04
N ARG A 75 -13.58 -0.27 16.47
CA ARG A 75 -13.56 -1.63 17.03
C ARG A 75 -12.47 -2.50 16.39
N SER A 76 -12.08 -2.20 15.16
CA SER A 76 -11.17 -3.02 14.35
C SER A 76 -9.67 -2.78 14.62
N THR A 77 -9.30 -2.40 15.85
CA THR A 77 -7.93 -1.97 16.20
C THR A 77 -6.84 -2.97 15.80
N GLY A 78 -7.04 -4.27 16.06
CA GLY A 78 -6.06 -5.30 15.70
C GLY A 78 -5.82 -5.39 14.18
N ARG A 79 -6.89 -5.49 13.39
CA ARG A 79 -6.82 -5.56 11.92
C ARG A 79 -6.26 -4.28 11.30
N PHE A 80 -6.66 -3.13 11.82
CA PHE A 80 -6.18 -1.83 11.36
C PHE A 80 -4.67 -1.68 11.60
N ARG A 81 -4.20 -2.03 12.80
CA ARG A 81 -2.78 -1.98 13.15
C ARG A 81 -1.95 -3.00 12.37
N LEU A 82 -2.49 -4.19 12.12
CA LEU A 82 -1.84 -5.18 11.27
C LEU A 82 -1.66 -4.65 9.84
N ALA A 83 -2.72 -4.11 9.24
CA ALA A 83 -2.64 -3.53 7.90
C ALA A 83 -1.63 -2.38 7.85
N ALA A 84 -1.64 -1.50 8.85
CA ALA A 84 -0.68 -0.41 8.97
C ALA A 84 0.76 -0.90 9.14
N ALA A 85 0.99 -1.94 9.94
CA ALA A 85 2.31 -2.53 10.11
C ALA A 85 2.85 -3.11 8.80
N LEU A 86 2.02 -3.80 8.02
CA LEU A 86 2.40 -4.32 6.69
C LEU A 86 2.80 -3.18 5.74
N VAL A 87 2.06 -2.07 5.75
CA VAL A 87 2.39 -0.86 4.97
C VAL A 87 3.72 -0.24 5.43
N VAL A 88 3.95 -0.11 6.73
CA VAL A 88 5.20 0.44 7.27
C VAL A 88 6.39 -0.47 6.92
N VAL A 89 6.25 -1.80 7.02
CA VAL A 89 7.29 -2.75 6.60
C VAL A 89 7.61 -2.59 5.11
N GLY A 90 6.59 -2.44 4.26
CA GLY A 90 6.78 -2.12 2.85
C GLY A 90 7.51 -0.79 2.62
N GLY A 91 7.16 0.25 3.39
CA GLY A 91 7.85 1.53 3.35
C GLY A 91 9.32 1.47 3.79
N LEU A 92 9.64 0.64 4.78
CA LEU A 92 11.03 0.42 5.20
C LEU A 92 11.83 -0.29 4.11
N ALA A 93 11.25 -1.31 3.46
CA ALA A 93 11.88 -1.95 2.31
C ALA A 93 12.11 -0.96 1.16
N ARG A 94 11.14 -0.06 0.90
CA ARG A 94 11.28 0.99 -0.10
C ARG A 94 12.31 2.06 0.30
N ALA A 95 12.42 2.42 1.57
CA ALA A 95 13.46 3.32 2.07
C ALA A 95 14.86 2.72 1.91
N LEU A 96 15.00 1.41 2.17
CA LEU A 96 16.24 0.69 1.90
C LEU A 96 16.62 0.73 0.42
N SER A 97 15.65 0.48 -0.48
CA SER A 97 15.86 0.63 -1.92
C SER A 97 16.27 2.07 -2.30
N LEU A 98 15.61 3.09 -1.76
CA LEU A 98 15.99 4.49 -1.97
C LEU A 98 17.46 4.75 -1.60
N ALA A 99 17.91 4.20 -0.47
CA ALA A 99 19.29 4.34 -0.01
C ALA A 99 20.31 3.58 -0.88
N GLN A 100 19.92 2.43 -1.44
CA GLN A 100 20.82 1.55 -2.21
C GLN A 100 20.86 1.85 -3.71
N THR A 101 19.71 2.18 -4.30
CA THR A 101 19.52 2.31 -5.75
C THR A 101 19.13 3.71 -6.21
N GLY A 102 18.90 4.64 -5.26
CA GLY A 102 18.52 6.02 -5.56
C GLY A 102 17.01 6.25 -5.65
N ALA A 103 16.63 7.47 -6.02
CA ALA A 103 15.24 7.95 -5.95
C ALA A 103 14.33 7.29 -7.01
N PRO A 104 13.18 6.72 -6.61
CA PRO A 104 12.18 6.24 -7.57
C PRO A 104 11.35 7.41 -8.14
N SER A 105 10.38 7.10 -8.99
CA SER A 105 9.46 8.10 -9.55
C SER A 105 8.64 8.83 -8.47
N ALA A 106 8.16 10.03 -8.78
CA ALA A 106 7.40 10.87 -7.84
C ALA A 106 6.21 10.17 -7.15
N PRO A 107 5.39 9.33 -7.84
CA PRO A 107 4.33 8.57 -7.17
C PRO A 107 4.85 7.61 -6.09
N HIS A 108 6.01 6.98 -6.29
CA HIS A 108 6.61 6.08 -5.30
C HIS A 108 7.21 6.84 -4.12
N LEU A 109 7.76 8.03 -4.34
CA LEU A 109 8.19 8.92 -3.25
C LEU A 109 7.00 9.41 -2.41
N ALA A 110 5.89 9.77 -3.05
CA ALA A 110 4.64 10.09 -2.34
C ALA A 110 4.13 8.87 -1.55
N GLY A 111 4.18 7.68 -2.15
CA GLY A 111 3.87 6.41 -1.50
C GLY A 111 4.74 6.17 -0.26
N LEU A 112 6.05 6.43 -0.34
CA LEU A 112 6.96 6.32 0.80
C LEU A 112 6.56 7.23 1.96
N GLY A 113 6.16 8.48 1.67
CA GLY A 113 5.62 9.39 2.68
C GLY A 113 4.31 8.88 3.30
N LEU A 114 3.42 8.32 2.48
CA LEU A 114 2.19 7.69 2.97
C LEU A 114 2.48 6.50 3.90
N GLU A 115 3.48 5.69 3.55
CA GLU A 115 3.86 4.49 4.29
C GLU A 115 4.51 4.81 5.64
N LEU A 116 5.48 5.73 5.66
CA LEU A 116 6.31 5.97 6.85
C LEU A 116 5.84 7.14 7.72
N VAL A 117 4.96 8.00 7.22
CA VAL A 117 4.47 9.18 7.98
C VAL A 117 2.97 9.10 8.16
N VAL A 118 2.20 9.07 7.07
CA VAL A 118 0.73 9.17 7.16
C VAL A 118 0.14 7.94 7.85
N THR A 119 0.60 6.74 7.51
CA THR A 119 0.09 5.49 8.10
C THR A 119 0.28 5.42 9.62
N PRO A 120 1.48 5.70 10.19
CA PRO A 120 1.64 5.81 11.64
C PRO A 120 0.73 6.85 12.29
N LEU A 121 0.56 8.03 11.66
CA LEU A 121 -0.35 9.06 12.17
C LEU A 121 -1.82 8.60 12.17
N LEU A 122 -2.24 7.83 11.17
CA LEU A 122 -3.56 7.21 11.15
C LEU A 122 -3.75 6.19 12.27
N VAL A 123 -2.72 5.42 12.63
CA VAL A 123 -2.77 4.51 13.78
C VAL A 123 -2.96 5.27 15.09
N LEU A 124 -2.23 6.38 15.28
CA LEU A 124 -2.40 7.24 16.45
C LEU A 124 -3.80 7.86 16.49
N TRP A 125 -4.33 8.29 15.35
CA TRP A 125 -5.67 8.83 15.25
C TRP A 125 -6.75 7.77 15.54
N GLN A 126 -6.61 6.57 14.97
CA GLN A 126 -7.49 5.44 15.23
C GLN A 126 -7.49 5.07 16.71
N ALA A 127 -6.32 5.07 17.36
CA ALA A 127 -6.21 4.79 18.80
C ALA A 127 -7.00 5.80 19.64
N ARG A 128 -6.95 7.10 19.30
CA ARG A 128 -7.76 8.14 19.97
C ARG A 128 -9.25 7.93 19.75
N VAL A 129 -9.68 7.60 18.54
CA VAL A 129 -11.09 7.32 18.23
C VAL A 129 -11.59 6.08 18.97
N ALA A 130 -10.77 5.04 19.06
CA ALA A 130 -11.10 3.81 19.79
C ALA A 130 -11.20 4.03 21.31
N ALA A 131 -10.39 4.93 21.88
CA ALA A 131 -10.40 5.24 23.32
C ALA A 131 -11.58 6.11 23.78
N LYS A 132 -12.22 6.86 22.86
CA LYS A 132 -13.37 7.73 23.18
C LYS A 132 -14.71 6.98 23.23
N ARG A 133 -14.67 5.66 23.42
CA ARG A 133 -15.79 4.77 23.16
C ARG A 133 -16.09 3.84 24.32
#